data_AF-A0A7J3HC11-F1
#
_entry.id   AF-A0A7J3HC11-F1
#
_cell.length_a   1.000
_cell.length_b   1.000
_cell.length_c   1.000
_cell.angle_alpha   90.00
_cell.angle_beta   90.00
_cell.angle_gamma   90.00
#
_symmetry.space_group_name_H-M   'P 1'
#
loop_
_entity.id
_entity.type
_entity.pdbx_description
1 polymer ?
#
loop_
_entity_poly.entity_id
_entity_poly.type
_entity_poly.pdbx_seq_one_letter_code
_entity_poly.pdbx_strand_id
1 'polypeptide(L)' 'MRCPFCGYEGPEESFKLLREPWKFRFYTVKRLQCPKCSGIFNYYSGVTAEGKKLEFLIRVKPRIKK' A
#
# COMPACT_ATOMS: atom_id res chain seq x y z
N MET A 1 7.40 -6.56 2.76
CA MET A 1 6.51 -5.97 1.73
C MET A 1 7.20 -6.01 0.38
N ARG A 2 6.48 -6.42 -0.68
CA ARG A 2 7.02 -6.45 -2.03
C ARG A 2 6.40 -5.36 -2.89
N CYS A 3 7.24 -4.54 -3.52
CA CYS A 3 6.79 -3.52 -4.45
C CYS A 3 6.17 -4.18 -5.69
N PRO A 4 4.90 -3.89 -6.02
CA PRO A 4 4.24 -4.47 -7.19
C PRO A 4 4.72 -3.88 -8.53
N PHE A 5 5.66 -2.91 -8.51
CA PHE A 5 6.21 -2.29 -9.72
C PHE A 5 7.56 -2.89 -10.11
N CYS A 6 8.56 -2.82 -9.22
CA CYS A 6 9.91 -3.29 -9.51
C CYS A 6 10.27 -4.62 -8.81
N GLY A 7 9.37 -5.17 -7.99
CA GLY A 7 9.62 -6.41 -7.25
C GLY A 7 10.53 -6.25 -6.04
N TYR A 8 10.96 -5.03 -5.69
CA TYR A 8 11.77 -4.76 -4.48
C TYR A 8 11.08 -5.27 -3.22
N GLU A 9 11.80 -6.04 -2.42
CA GLU A 9 11.33 -6.57 -1.15
C GLU A 9 12.05 -5.85 0.00
N GLY A 10 11.28 -5.35 0.95
CA GLY A 10 11.81 -4.64 2.12
C GLY A 10 10.79 -4.54 3.24
N PRO A 11 11.20 -4.07 4.43
CA PRO A 11 10.30 -3.82 5.55
C PRO A 11 9.37 -2.61 5.23
N GLU A 12 8.21 -2.52 5.90
CA GLU A 12 7.22 -1.45 5.65
C GLU A 12 7.85 -0.05 5.83
N GLU A 13 8.74 0.10 6.81
CA GLU A 13 9.48 1.33 7.11
C GLU A 13 10.37 1.83 5.96
N SER A 14 10.85 0.93 5.08
CA SER A 14 11.62 1.33 3.90
C SER A 14 10.74 2.00 2.84
N PHE A 15 9.43 1.77 2.88
CA PHE A 15 8.48 2.41 1.97
C PHE A 15 8.05 3.75 2.54
N LYS A 16 8.22 4.81 1.75
CA LYS A 16 7.85 6.15 2.18
C LYS A 16 6.33 6.27 2.25
N LEU A 17 5.80 6.55 3.44
CA LEU A 17 4.40 6.87 3.62
C LEU A 17 4.11 8.25 3.00
N LEU A 18 3.34 8.27 1.91
CA LEU A 18 3.00 9.50 1.20
C LEU A 18 1.80 10.23 1.82
N ARG A 19 0.99 9.52 2.60
CA ARG A 19 -0.21 10.06 3.23
C ARG A 19 -0.50 9.30 4.51
N GLU A 20 -1.03 10.01 5.50
CA GLU A 20 -1.56 9.39 6.70
C GLU A 20 -2.54 8.26 6.36
N PRO A 21 -2.52 7.14 7.10
CA PRO A 21 -3.42 6.03 6.87
C PRO A 21 -4.88 6.48 7.01
N TRP A 22 -5.74 6.05 6.10
CA TRP A 22 -7.18 6.34 6.19
C TRP A 22 -7.99 5.05 6.21
N LYS A 23 -9.17 5.10 6.82
CA LYS A 23 -10.09 3.96 6.80
C LYS A 23 -10.90 3.95 5.50
N PHE A 24 -10.91 2.82 4.82
CA PHE A 24 -11.79 2.52 3.69
C PHE A 24 -12.63 1.31 4.04
N ARG A 25 -13.92 1.52 4.34
CA ARG A 25 -14.81 0.50 4.91
C ARG A 25 -14.19 -0.07 6.20
N PHE A 26 -13.89 -1.36 6.23
CA PHE A 26 -13.26 -2.08 7.35
C PHE A 26 -11.74 -2.21 7.20
N TYR A 27 -11.16 -1.65 6.14
CA TYR A 27 -9.72 -1.69 5.90
C TYR A 27 -9.06 -0.36 6.31
N THR A 28 -7.87 -0.46 6.89
CA THR A 28 -6.92 0.64 7.02
C THR A 28 -6.06 0.67 5.77
N VAL A 29 -6.05 1.80 5.07
CA VAL A 29 -5.33 2.00 3.82
C VAL A 29 -4.14 2.91 4.07
N LYS A 30 -2.94 2.46 3.71
CA LYS A 30 -1.71 3.25 3.71
C LYS A 30 -1.28 3.51 2.27
N ARG A 31 -0.96 4.76 1.91
CA ARG A 31 -0.34 5.06 0.62
C ARG A 31 1.17 5.08 0.76
N LEU A 32 1.83 4.17 0.06
CA LEU A 32 3.27 3.95 0.14
C LEU A 32 3.93 4.22 -1.20
N GLN A 33 5.16 4.72 -1.15
CA GLN A 33 6.04 4.92 -2.28
C GLN A 33 7.28 4.03 -2.15
N CYS A 34 7.60 3.32 -3.22
CA CYS A 34 8.80 2.51 -3.28
C CYS A 34 10.05 3.40 -3.38
N PRO A 35 11.07 3.20 -2.52
CA PRO A 35 12.31 3.97 -2.60
C PRO A 35 13.15 3.64 -3.84
N LYS A 36 12.97 2.44 -4.43
CA LYS A 36 13.75 1.96 -5.60
C LYS A 36 13.22 2.46 -6.95
N CYS A 37 11.91 2.50 -7.13
CA CYS A 37 11.28 2.83 -8.42
C CYS A 37 10.34 4.05 -8.35
N SER A 38 10.20 4.66 -7.18
CA SER A 38 9.23 5.74 -6.92
C SER A 38 7.77 5.39 -7.21
N GLY A 39 7.48 4.10 -7.44
CA GLY A 39 6.14 3.59 -7.70
C GLY A 39 5.24 3.73 -6.49
N ILE A 40 4.04 4.28 -6.71
CA ILE A 40 3.05 4.55 -5.67
C ILE A 40 2.03 3.43 -5.64
N PHE A 41 1.79 2.87 -4.46
CA PHE A 41 0.79 1.83 -4.25
C PHE A 41 0.06 2.03 -2.92
N ASN A 42 -1.11 1.42 -2.80
CA ASN A 42 -1.88 1.41 -1.57
C ASN A 42 -1.74 0.03 -0.91
N TYR A 43 -1.45 0.03 0.38
CA TYR A 43 -1.49 -1.14 1.23
C TYR A 43 -2.77 -1.13 2.04
N TYR A 44 -3.57 -2.18 1.90
CA TYR A 44 -4.78 -2.38 2.66
C TYR A 44 -4.50 -3.42 3.73
N SER A 45 -4.76 -3.06 4.99
CA SER A 45 -4.67 -3.96 6.14
C SER A 45 -6.00 -3.89 6.88
N GLY A 46 -6.65 -5.03 7.06
CA GLY A 46 -7.92 -5.13 7.76
C GLY A 46 -7.99 -6.40 8.60
N VAL A 47 -8.89 -6.39 9.57
CA VAL A 47 -9.21 -7.57 10.40
C VAL A 47 -10.64 -7.96 10.07
N THR A 48 -10.84 -9.21 9.64
CA THR A 48 -12.17 -9.77 9.41
C THR A 48 -12.91 -10.00 10.73
N ALA A 49 -14.22 -10.18 10.67
CA ALA A 49 -15.03 -10.52 11.86
C ALA A 49 -14.55 -11.80 12.56
N GLU A 50 -13.91 -12.72 11.83
CA GLU A 50 -13.29 -13.94 12.35
C GLU A 50 -11.89 -13.72 12.97
N GLY A 51 -11.42 -12.46 13.05
CA GLY A 51 -10.09 -12.12 13.59
C GLY A 51 -8.93 -12.37 12.61
N LYS A 52 -9.20 -12.84 11.38
CA LYS A 52 -8.15 -13.04 10.37
C LYS A 52 -7.69 -11.70 9.81
N LYS A 53 -6.38 -11.45 9.87
CA LYS A 53 -5.74 -10.30 9.22
C LYS A 53 -5.72 -10.53 7.72
N LEU A 54 -6.34 -9.63 6.96
CA LEU A 54 -6.29 -9.60 5.51
C LEU A 54 -5.47 -8.41 5.07
N GLU A 55 -4.43 -8.68 4.31
CA GLU A 55 -3.47 -7.69 3.84
C GLU A 55 -3.29 -7.84 2.33
N PHE A 56 -3.50 -6.77 1.58
CA PHE A 56 -3.31 -6.78 0.12
C PHE A 56 -2.76 -5.46 -0.41
N LEU A 57 -2.05 -5.56 -1.53
CA LEU A 57 -1.35 -4.47 -2.18
C LEU A 57 -2.05 -4.14 -3.50
N ILE A 58 -2.49 -2.89 -3.66
CA ILE A 58 -3.10 -2.40 -4.90
C ILE A 58 -2.19 -1.36 -5.54
N ARG A 59 -1.87 -1.58 -6.82
CA ARG A 59 -1.12 -0.62 -7.65
C ARG A 59 -1.99 0.62 -7.88
N VAL A 60 -1.50 1.81 -7.51
CA VAL A 60 -2.18 3.06 -7.85
C VAL A 60 -1.62 3.50 -9.19
N LYS A 61 -2.39 3.30 -10.26
CA LYS A 61 -2.04 3.89 -11.56
C LYS A 61 -2.15 5.42 -11.44
N PRO A 62 -1.13 6.20 -11.86
CA PRO A 62 -1.28 7.64 -11.95
C PRO A 62 -2.45 7.96 -12.89
N ARG A 63 -3.36 8.82 -12.44
CA ARG A 63 -4.37 9.36 -13.35
C ARG A 63 -3.62 10.27 -14.33
N ILE A 64 -3.55 9.86 -15.60
CA ILE A 64 -3.12 10.74 -16.69
C ILE A 64 -4.04 11.95 -16.64
N LYS A 65 -3.51 13.11 -16.24
CA LYS A 65 -4.23 14.38 -16.40
C LYS A 65 -4.23 14.66 -17.90
N LYS A 66 -5.41 14.62 -18.52
CA LYS A 66 -5.61 15.17 -19.86
C LYS A 66 -5.47 16.69 -19.81
#